data_AF-A0A6V7XVY9-F1
#
_entry.id   AF-A0A6V7XVY9-F1
#
_cell.length_a   1.000
_cell.length_b   1.000
_cell.length_c   1.000
_cell.angle_alpha   90.00
_cell.angle_beta   90.00
_cell.angle_gamma   90.00
#
_symmetry.space_group_name_H-M   'P 1'
#
loop_
_entity.id
_entity.type
_entity.pdbx_description
1 polymer ?
#
loop_
_entity_poly.entity_id
_entity_poly.type
_entity_poly.pdbx_seq_one_letter_code
_entity_poly.pdbx_strand_id
1 'polypeptide(L)'
;HSCLLYLASILVDEYGNLEFVQPGMLSMLENLATRALLLLSSVPNGFEMNPDTVDDLYRLAVRFVQRSPSSVFSHQISAHLLQNAINGLNICQVDANRSLSKFIMEVIDVAAGKRKESSIQLADVQRVKQLLLSLCPQIMLSTVSAALFHLSTLLSKEMAEIMFGLIQLDKQKAEEWLNFTCSQIPHDGGNSATPEQLLDFRTRVLSAVRSYDVILALRDLRKFYA
;
A
#
# COMPACT_ATOMS: atom_id res chain seq x y z
N HIS A 1 3.09 11.97 20.64
CA HIS A 1 1.90 11.10 20.80
C HIS A 1 1.20 10.98 19.45
N SER A 2 0.74 9.77 19.08
CA SER A 2 0.11 9.50 17.78
C SER A 2 -1.20 10.29 17.58
N CYS A 3 -1.90 10.62 18.66
CA CYS A 3 -3.13 11.42 18.62
C CYS A 3 -2.98 12.79 17.92
N LEU A 4 -1.78 13.35 17.82
CA LEU A 4 -1.52 14.56 17.03
C LEU A 4 -1.63 14.30 15.53
N LEU A 5 -1.21 13.12 15.05
CA LEU A 5 -1.42 12.67 13.67
C LEU A 5 -2.92 12.49 13.40
N TYR A 6 -3.64 11.88 14.35
CA TYR A 6 -5.09 11.74 14.24
C TYR A 6 -5.81 13.09 14.21
N LEU A 7 -5.47 14.01 15.11
CA LEU A 7 -6.03 15.36 15.12
C LEU A 7 -5.74 16.09 13.81
N ALA A 8 -4.51 16.00 13.30
CA ALA A 8 -4.16 16.53 11.99
C ALA A 8 -5.02 15.91 10.88
N SER A 9 -5.38 14.63 10.97
CA SER A 9 -6.21 13.96 9.98
C SER A 9 -7.63 14.55 9.94
N ILE A 10 -8.18 14.92 11.10
CA ILE A 10 -9.47 15.61 11.22
C ILE A 10 -9.38 17.00 10.58
N LEU A 11 -8.32 17.76 10.86
CA LEU A 11 -8.14 19.09 10.26
C LEU A 11 -8.09 19.01 8.73
N VAL A 12 -7.39 18.02 8.17
CA VAL A 12 -7.32 17.80 6.72
C VAL A 12 -8.67 17.36 6.16
N ASP A 13 -9.42 16.53 6.89
CA ASP A 13 -10.75 16.10 6.47
C ASP A 13 -11.72 17.28 6.33
N GLU A 14 -11.68 18.20 7.30
CA GLU A 14 -12.57 19.37 7.36
C GLU A 14 -12.15 20.49 6.40
N TYR A 15 -10.84 20.79 6.32
CA TYR A 15 -10.35 21.99 5.62
C TYR A 15 -9.42 21.72 4.45
N GLY A 16 -9.05 20.46 4.16
CA GLY A 16 -8.05 20.12 3.13
C GLY A 16 -8.43 20.51 1.70
N ASN A 17 -9.71 20.71 1.43
CA ASN A 17 -10.21 21.18 0.14
C ASN A 17 -10.04 22.71 -0.06
N LEU A 18 -9.69 23.47 0.99
CA LEU A 18 -9.52 24.92 0.91
C LEU A 18 -8.10 25.26 0.44
N GLU A 19 -7.96 25.74 -0.80
CA GLU A 19 -6.64 25.99 -1.41
C GLU A 19 -5.72 26.88 -0.57
N PHE A 20 -6.28 27.89 0.11
CA PHE A 20 -5.49 28.83 0.92
C PHE A 20 -4.86 28.21 2.18
N VAL A 21 -5.35 27.08 2.70
CA VAL A 21 -4.76 26.40 3.87
C VAL A 21 -3.81 25.26 3.48
N GLN A 22 -3.88 24.77 2.23
CA GLN A 22 -3.11 23.61 1.78
C GLN A 22 -1.60 23.75 1.99
N PRO A 23 -0.94 24.92 1.77
CA PRO A 23 0.49 25.05 2.04
C PRO A 23 0.85 24.79 3.50
N GLY A 24 0.06 25.32 4.44
CA GLY A 24 0.27 25.11 5.88
C GLY A 24 0.00 23.66 6.29
N MET A 25 -1.04 23.04 5.74
CA MET A 25 -1.33 21.62 5.97
C MET A 25 -0.24 20.71 5.44
N LEU A 26 0.30 21.00 4.25
CA LEU A 26 1.38 20.22 3.67
C LEU A 26 2.66 20.31 4.51
N SER A 27 2.97 21.50 5.04
CA SER A 27 4.06 21.67 6.00
C SER A 27 3.81 20.89 7.30
N MET A 28 2.57 20.87 7.80
CA MET A 28 2.19 20.04 8.95
C MET A 28 2.39 18.55 8.65
N LEU A 29 1.96 18.07 7.49
CA LEU A 29 2.16 16.68 7.07
C LEU A 29 3.64 16.34 7.03
N GLU A 30 4.47 17.16 6.36
CA GLU A 30 5.90 16.91 6.24
C GLU A 30 6.56 16.80 7.62
N ASN A 31 6.29 17.75 8.52
CA ASN A 31 6.86 17.76 9.86
C ASN A 31 6.43 16.56 10.70
N LEU A 32 5.12 16.25 10.71
CA LEU A 32 4.58 15.15 11.51
C LEU A 32 5.00 13.79 10.95
N ALA A 33 4.88 13.60 9.63
CA ALA A 33 5.26 12.35 8.96
C ALA A 33 6.76 12.08 9.09
N THR A 34 7.63 13.09 8.91
CA THR A 34 9.07 12.92 9.06
C THR A 34 9.44 12.44 10.46
N ARG A 35 8.84 13.04 11.50
CA ARG A 35 9.08 12.63 12.89
C ARG A 35 8.53 11.24 13.18
N ALA A 36 7.34 10.92 12.68
CA ALA A 36 6.74 9.59 12.82
C ALA A 36 7.61 8.52 12.15
N LEU A 37 8.02 8.72 10.90
CA LEU A 37 8.87 7.79 10.16
C LEU A 37 10.26 7.64 10.78
N LEU A 38 10.82 8.71 11.37
CA LEU A 38 12.06 8.62 12.14
C LEU A 38 11.89 7.74 13.38
N LEU A 39 10.79 7.90 14.12
CA LEU A 39 10.47 7.03 15.26
C LEU A 39 10.37 5.56 14.81
N LEU A 40 9.62 5.29 13.74
CA LEU A 40 9.40 3.93 13.22
C LEU A 40 10.69 3.27 12.68
N SER A 41 11.65 4.04 12.18
CA SER A 41 12.93 3.52 11.68
C SER A 41 14.04 3.47 12.74
N SER A 42 13.86 4.13 13.89
CA SER A 42 14.89 4.24 14.94
C SER A 42 15.15 2.94 15.71
N VAL A 43 14.23 1.98 15.66
CA VAL A 43 14.33 0.69 16.36
C VAL A 43 13.96 -0.46 15.44
N PRO A 44 14.55 -1.66 15.62
CA PRO A 44 14.10 -2.87 14.93
C PRO A 44 12.60 -3.11 15.20
N ASN A 45 11.85 -3.51 14.18
CA ASN A 45 10.41 -3.75 14.25
C ASN A 45 9.62 -2.51 14.77
N GLY A 46 10.07 -1.30 14.43
CA GLY A 46 9.45 -0.08 14.94
C GLY A 46 7.99 0.10 14.53
N PHE A 47 7.57 -0.49 13.41
CA PHE A 47 6.17 -0.55 12.98
C PHE A 47 5.32 -1.37 13.96
N GLU A 48 5.79 -2.58 14.31
CA GLU A 48 5.14 -3.48 15.27
C GLU A 48 5.13 -2.91 16.68
N MET A 49 6.18 -2.18 17.05
CA MET A 49 6.33 -1.59 18.39
C MET A 49 5.50 -0.31 18.56
N ASN A 50 5.08 0.35 17.48
CA ASN A 50 4.33 1.60 17.52
C ASN A 50 3.09 1.58 16.59
N PRO A 51 2.20 0.57 16.70
CA PRO A 51 1.11 0.38 15.75
C PRO A 51 0.12 1.55 15.73
N ASP A 52 -0.12 2.21 16.87
CA ASP A 52 -0.99 3.40 16.93
C ASP A 52 -0.41 4.57 16.12
N THR A 53 0.92 4.72 16.10
CA THR A 53 1.58 5.74 15.28
C THR A 53 1.47 5.40 13.80
N VAL A 54 1.57 4.12 13.44
CA VAL A 54 1.36 3.65 12.06
C VAL A 54 -0.10 3.91 11.64
N ASP A 55 -1.08 3.49 12.45
CA ASP A 55 -2.50 3.72 12.16
C ASP A 55 -2.78 5.21 11.94
N ASP A 56 -2.44 6.06 12.91
CA ASP A 56 -2.75 7.49 12.84
C ASP A 56 -1.98 8.21 11.70
N LEU A 57 -0.74 7.81 11.40
CA LEU A 57 0.04 8.35 10.28
C LEU A 57 -0.64 8.05 8.94
N TYR A 58 -1.07 6.82 8.73
CA TYR A 58 -1.68 6.44 7.46
C TYR A 58 -3.15 6.86 7.35
N ARG A 59 -3.86 7.06 8.46
CA ARG A 59 -5.14 7.79 8.48
C ARG A 59 -4.97 9.23 8.00
N LEU A 60 -3.94 9.93 8.49
CA LEU A 60 -3.59 11.26 8.02
C LEU A 60 -3.26 11.26 6.52
N ALA A 61 -2.41 10.33 6.07
CA ALA A 61 -2.02 10.23 4.67
C ALA A 61 -3.24 9.95 3.76
N VAL A 62 -4.14 9.05 4.16
CA VAL A 62 -5.41 8.80 3.46
C VAL A 62 -6.20 10.09 3.31
N ARG A 63 -6.35 10.89 4.38
CA ARG A 63 -7.10 12.16 4.31
C ARG A 63 -6.49 13.15 3.32
N PHE A 64 -5.16 13.23 3.23
CA PHE A 64 -4.51 14.04 2.20
C PHE A 64 -4.82 13.57 0.78
N VAL A 65 -4.76 12.26 0.52
CA VAL A 65 -5.10 11.70 -0.79
C VAL A 65 -6.56 11.99 -1.17
N GLN A 66 -7.47 11.98 -0.19
CA GLN A 66 -8.91 12.19 -0.41
C GLN A 66 -9.32 13.68 -0.51
N ARG A 67 -8.54 14.61 0.04
CA ARG A 67 -8.93 16.03 0.14
C ARG A 67 -8.03 16.97 -0.68
N SER A 68 -6.75 16.64 -0.78
CA SER A 68 -5.77 17.47 -1.50
C SER A 68 -4.75 16.62 -2.26
N PRO A 69 -5.19 15.69 -3.13
CA PRO A 69 -4.33 14.77 -3.87
C PRO A 69 -3.23 15.49 -4.66
N SER A 70 -3.57 16.55 -5.39
CA SER A 70 -2.59 17.35 -6.15
C SER A 70 -1.50 17.95 -5.27
N SER A 71 -1.87 18.42 -4.08
CA SER A 71 -0.93 19.01 -3.10
C SER A 71 0.03 17.95 -2.57
N VAL A 72 -0.49 16.80 -2.11
CA VAL A 72 0.35 15.76 -1.50
C VAL A 72 1.26 15.07 -2.52
N PHE A 73 0.77 14.76 -3.72
CA PHE A 73 1.55 14.05 -4.74
C PHE A 73 2.53 14.93 -5.51
N SER A 74 2.39 16.26 -5.43
CA SER A 74 3.43 17.19 -5.88
C SER A 74 4.57 17.32 -4.87
N HIS A 75 4.39 16.82 -3.65
CA HIS A 75 5.34 16.95 -2.56
C HIS A 75 6.19 15.68 -2.37
N GLN A 76 7.47 15.86 -2.04
CA GLN A 76 8.43 14.76 -1.83
C GLN A 76 8.03 13.78 -0.72
N ILE A 77 7.23 14.23 0.25
CA ILE A 77 6.78 13.38 1.36
C ILE A 77 5.91 12.21 0.90
N SER A 78 5.20 12.33 -0.24
CA SER A 78 4.34 11.27 -0.77
C SER A 78 5.12 10.00 -1.12
N ALA A 79 6.28 10.15 -1.76
CA ALA A 79 7.17 9.03 -2.08
C ALA A 79 7.67 8.33 -0.81
N HIS A 80 8.04 9.10 0.21
CA HIS A 80 8.50 8.55 1.50
C HIS A 80 7.38 7.80 2.24
N LEU A 81 6.16 8.37 2.26
CA LEU A 81 4.99 7.71 2.85
C LEU A 81 4.67 6.40 2.15
N LEU A 82 4.70 6.39 0.81
CA LEU A 82 4.42 5.20 0.01
C LEU A 82 5.49 4.12 0.21
N GLN A 83 6.78 4.48 0.16
CA GLN A 83 7.86 3.51 0.39
C GLN A 83 7.77 2.88 1.79
N ASN A 84 7.51 3.69 2.82
CA ASN A 84 7.35 3.18 4.17
C ASN A 84 6.06 2.37 4.32
N ALA A 85 5.01 2.67 3.55
CA ALA A 85 3.77 1.91 3.60
C ALA A 85 4.01 0.47 3.14
N ILE A 86 4.79 0.33 2.05
CA ILE A 86 5.17 -0.96 1.49
C ILE A 86 5.96 -1.78 2.50
N ASN A 87 6.94 -1.15 3.16
CA ASN A 87 7.76 -1.81 4.18
C ASN A 87 6.94 -2.27 5.40
N GLY A 88 5.84 -1.58 5.72
CA GLY A 88 4.97 -1.90 6.85
C GLY A 88 3.86 -2.91 6.56
N LEU A 89 3.70 -3.40 5.32
CA LEU A 89 2.58 -4.28 4.93
C LEU A 89 2.54 -5.63 5.69
N ASN A 90 3.64 -6.05 6.29
CA ASN A 90 3.75 -7.27 7.09
C ASN A 90 3.29 -7.09 8.56
N ILE A 91 2.94 -5.89 9.00
CA ILE A 91 2.51 -5.64 10.37
C ILE A 91 1.24 -6.44 10.70
N CYS A 92 1.26 -7.17 11.82
CA CYS A 92 0.14 -8.04 12.24
C CYS A 92 -0.97 -7.29 13.00
N GLN A 93 -0.73 -6.06 13.45
CA GLN A 93 -1.76 -5.26 14.12
C GLN A 93 -2.80 -4.81 13.09
N VAL A 94 -4.07 -5.13 13.36
CA VAL A 94 -5.14 -5.09 12.37
C VAL A 94 -5.46 -3.68 11.87
N ASP A 95 -5.54 -2.70 12.77
CA ASP A 95 -5.94 -1.32 12.42
C ASP A 95 -4.83 -0.61 11.64
N ALA A 96 -3.59 -0.75 12.08
CA ALA A 96 -2.40 -0.24 11.41
C ALA A 96 -2.25 -0.84 9.99
N ASN A 97 -2.39 -2.17 9.86
CA ASN A 97 -2.34 -2.83 8.55
C ASN A 97 -3.46 -2.35 7.62
N ARG A 98 -4.67 -2.17 8.14
CA ARG A 98 -5.80 -1.63 7.38
C ARG A 98 -5.56 -0.21 6.92
N SER A 99 -5.02 0.66 7.78
CA SER A 99 -4.72 2.05 7.40
C SER A 99 -3.62 2.13 6.34
N LEU A 100 -2.57 1.30 6.46
CA LEU A 100 -1.54 1.11 5.44
C LEU A 100 -2.12 0.64 4.09
N SER A 101 -2.89 -0.44 4.14
CA SER A 101 -3.50 -1.05 2.96
C SER A 101 -4.47 -0.09 2.28
N LYS A 102 -5.28 0.61 3.07
CA LYS A 102 -6.20 1.65 2.58
C LYS A 102 -5.44 2.79 1.93
N PHE A 103 -4.34 3.27 2.51
CA PHE A 103 -3.52 4.31 1.88
C PHE A 103 -3.02 3.87 0.49
N ILE A 104 -2.49 2.66 0.38
CA ILE A 104 -2.02 2.12 -0.91
C ILE A 104 -3.18 1.99 -1.91
N MET A 105 -4.36 1.53 -1.47
CA MET A 105 -5.55 1.43 -2.32
C MET A 105 -6.04 2.80 -2.81
N GLU A 106 -6.03 3.82 -1.95
CA GLU A 106 -6.36 5.20 -2.34
C GLU A 106 -5.39 5.73 -3.41
N VAL A 107 -4.09 5.44 -3.28
CA VAL A 107 -3.08 5.78 -4.29
C VAL A 107 -3.33 5.04 -5.61
N ILE A 108 -3.67 3.74 -5.57
CA ILE A 108 -4.03 2.95 -6.75
C ILE A 108 -5.27 3.55 -7.44
N ASP A 109 -6.30 3.91 -6.69
CA ASP A 109 -7.52 4.48 -7.25
C ASP A 109 -7.30 5.85 -7.90
N VAL A 110 -6.41 6.69 -7.33
CA VAL A 110 -5.96 7.92 -7.99
C VAL A 110 -5.21 7.61 -9.29
N ALA A 111 -4.23 6.71 -9.26
CA ALA A 111 -3.46 6.32 -10.44
C ALA A 111 -4.32 5.69 -11.57
N ALA A 112 -5.40 5.02 -11.19
CA ALA A 112 -6.37 4.43 -12.10
C ALA A 112 -7.42 5.45 -12.62
N GLY A 113 -7.40 6.69 -12.13
CA GLY A 113 -8.40 7.71 -12.49
C GLY A 113 -9.82 7.38 -12.00
N LYS A 114 -9.95 6.55 -10.96
CA LYS A 114 -11.26 6.16 -10.39
C LYS A 114 -11.84 7.22 -9.46
N ARG A 115 -11.00 8.12 -8.95
CA ARG A 115 -11.42 9.25 -8.12
C ARG A 115 -12.00 10.34 -9.02
N LYS A 116 -13.25 10.73 -8.76
CA LYS A 116 -14.01 11.73 -9.55
C LYS A 116 -14.01 13.12 -8.92
N GLU A 117 -13.09 13.39 -8.01
CA GLU A 117 -12.98 14.70 -7.36
C GLU A 117 -12.52 15.73 -8.39
N SER A 118 -13.22 16.86 -8.47
CA SER A 118 -12.95 17.95 -9.44
C SER A 118 -11.56 18.58 -9.27
N SER A 119 -10.90 18.35 -8.14
CA SER A 119 -9.56 18.83 -7.82
C SER A 119 -8.44 17.99 -8.43
N ILE A 120 -8.68 16.74 -8.84
CA ILE A 120 -7.63 15.87 -9.40
C ILE A 120 -7.43 16.20 -10.88
N GLN A 121 -6.29 16.81 -11.20
CA GLN A 121 -5.94 17.10 -12.59
C GLN A 121 -5.39 15.84 -13.27
N LEU A 122 -5.54 15.75 -14.60
CA LEU A 122 -4.98 14.64 -15.39
C LEU A 122 -3.46 14.50 -15.17
N ALA A 123 -2.75 15.63 -15.04
CA ALA A 123 -1.31 15.65 -14.76
C ALA A 123 -0.97 15.00 -13.41
N ASP A 124 -1.83 15.17 -12.40
CA ASP A 124 -1.63 14.55 -11.08
C ASP A 124 -1.83 13.04 -11.18
N VAL A 125 -2.87 12.57 -11.88
CA VAL A 125 -3.08 11.13 -12.14
C VAL A 125 -1.86 10.50 -12.80
N GLN A 126 -1.27 11.16 -13.81
CA GLN A 126 -0.08 10.64 -14.48
C GLN A 126 1.15 10.64 -13.55
N ARG A 127 1.34 11.68 -12.75
CA ARG A 127 2.43 11.74 -11.76
C ARG A 127 2.33 10.60 -10.73
N VAL A 128 1.14 10.39 -10.18
CA VAL A 128 0.87 9.32 -9.22
C VAL A 128 1.07 7.96 -9.85
N LYS A 129 0.55 7.77 -11.08
CA LYS A 129 0.72 6.53 -11.82
C LYS A 129 2.20 6.24 -12.08
N GLN A 130 3.00 7.23 -12.47
CA GLN A 130 4.44 7.05 -12.68
C GLN A 130 5.16 6.64 -11.38
N LEU A 131 4.89 7.35 -10.28
CA LEU A 131 5.45 7.01 -8.97
C LEU A 131 5.06 5.58 -8.55
N LEU A 132 3.77 5.26 -8.63
CA LEU A 132 3.26 3.94 -8.24
C LEU A 132 3.86 2.82 -9.10
N LEU A 133 3.89 2.98 -10.42
CA LEU A 133 4.44 1.98 -11.34
C LEU A 133 5.91 1.66 -11.07
N SER A 134 6.69 2.64 -10.57
CA SER A 134 8.09 2.41 -10.18
C SER A 134 8.24 1.53 -8.93
N LEU A 135 7.19 1.46 -8.10
CA LEU A 135 7.17 0.72 -6.84
C LEU A 135 6.36 -0.58 -6.91
N CYS A 136 5.55 -0.78 -7.96
CA CYS A 136 4.70 -1.96 -8.14
C CYS A 136 5.42 -3.31 -7.95
N PRO A 137 6.65 -3.55 -8.46
CA PRO A 137 7.35 -4.81 -8.19
C PRO A 137 7.54 -5.07 -6.69
N GLN A 138 7.91 -4.04 -5.92
CA GLN A 138 8.10 -4.15 -4.47
C GLN A 138 6.76 -4.28 -3.73
N ILE A 139 5.70 -3.59 -4.18
CA ILE A 139 4.35 -3.75 -3.61
C ILE A 139 3.86 -5.19 -3.81
N MET A 140 4.01 -5.73 -5.03
CA MET A 140 3.62 -7.11 -5.35
C MET A 140 4.38 -8.11 -4.49
N LEU A 141 5.71 -7.95 -4.36
CA LEU A 141 6.52 -8.81 -3.50
C LEU A 141 6.10 -8.72 -2.04
N SER A 142 5.90 -7.50 -1.52
CA SER A 142 5.58 -7.28 -0.11
C SER A 142 4.19 -7.82 0.25
N THR A 143 3.19 -7.65 -0.63
CA THR A 143 1.83 -8.19 -0.44
C THR A 143 1.80 -9.71 -0.47
N VAL A 144 2.47 -10.35 -1.43
CA VAL A 144 2.57 -11.82 -1.51
C VAL A 144 3.30 -12.36 -0.28
N SER A 145 4.47 -11.79 0.05
CA SER A 145 5.27 -12.25 1.20
C SER A 145 4.51 -12.08 2.52
N ALA A 146 3.86 -10.94 2.72
CA ALA A 146 3.02 -10.70 3.90
C ALA A 146 1.88 -11.72 4.00
N ALA A 147 1.17 -11.98 2.92
CA ALA A 147 0.05 -12.92 2.90
C ALA A 147 0.46 -14.38 3.15
N LEU A 148 1.64 -14.79 2.66
CA LEU A 148 2.14 -16.16 2.81
C LEU A 148 2.73 -16.39 4.21
N PHE A 149 3.60 -15.50 4.68
CA PHE A 149 4.51 -15.79 5.78
C PHE A 149 4.18 -15.08 7.10
N HIS A 150 3.46 -13.96 7.06
CA HIS A 150 3.34 -13.08 8.23
C HIS A 150 1.89 -12.94 8.72
N LEU A 151 0.94 -12.79 7.80
CA LEU A 151 -0.40 -12.32 8.13
C LEU A 151 -1.39 -13.46 8.37
N SER A 152 -2.39 -13.18 9.22
CA SER A 152 -3.58 -14.02 9.37
C SER A 152 -4.46 -13.95 8.11
N THR A 153 -5.36 -14.93 7.93
CA THR A 153 -6.32 -14.94 6.81
C THR A 153 -7.15 -13.65 6.74
N LEU A 154 -7.42 -13.01 7.88
CA LEU A 154 -8.16 -11.74 7.93
C LEU A 154 -7.41 -10.60 7.24
N LEU A 155 -6.08 -10.53 7.37
CA LEU A 155 -5.26 -9.47 6.76
C LEU A 155 -4.73 -9.86 5.38
N SER A 156 -4.66 -11.16 5.06
CA SER A 156 -4.38 -11.63 3.70
C SER A 156 -5.39 -11.11 2.66
N LYS A 157 -6.64 -10.81 3.07
CA LYS A 157 -7.64 -10.20 2.17
C LYS A 157 -7.23 -8.80 1.73
N GLU A 158 -6.63 -8.00 2.62
CA GLU A 158 -6.19 -6.63 2.32
C GLU A 158 -5.04 -6.68 1.29
N MET A 159 -4.13 -7.64 1.44
CA MET A 159 -3.05 -7.87 0.47
C MET A 159 -3.60 -8.27 -0.90
N ALA A 160 -4.60 -9.15 -0.93
CA ALA A 160 -5.24 -9.59 -2.18
C ALA A 160 -5.98 -8.45 -2.90
N GLU A 161 -6.59 -7.52 -2.15
CA GLU A 161 -7.21 -6.32 -2.72
C GLU A 161 -6.18 -5.40 -3.37
N ILE A 162 -5.02 -5.17 -2.72
CA ILE A 162 -3.90 -4.42 -3.29
C ILE A 162 -3.40 -5.09 -4.57
N MET A 163 -3.10 -6.39 -4.53
CA MET A 163 -2.65 -7.16 -5.70
C MET A 163 -3.63 -7.04 -6.85
N PHE A 164 -4.93 -7.22 -6.59
CA PHE A 164 -5.97 -7.07 -7.61
C PHE A 164 -6.01 -5.65 -8.17
N GLY A 165 -5.90 -4.63 -7.32
CA GLY A 165 -5.79 -3.23 -7.74
C GLY A 165 -4.63 -2.97 -8.70
N LEU A 166 -3.45 -3.53 -8.43
CA LEU A 166 -2.27 -3.43 -9.30
C LEU A 166 -2.49 -4.14 -10.64
N ILE A 167 -3.11 -5.32 -10.64
CA ILE A 167 -3.41 -6.07 -11.88
C ILE A 167 -4.37 -5.28 -12.76
N GLN A 168 -5.39 -4.63 -12.18
CA GLN A 168 -6.30 -3.77 -12.93
C GLN A 168 -5.64 -2.49 -13.45
N LEU A 169 -4.56 -2.02 -12.80
CA LEU A 169 -3.85 -0.82 -13.21
C LEU A 169 -3.07 -1.01 -14.52
N ASP A 170 -2.39 -2.16 -14.66
CA ASP A 170 -1.63 -2.53 -15.86
C ASP A 170 -1.46 -4.06 -15.93
N LYS A 171 -2.33 -4.75 -16.70
CA LYS A 171 -2.29 -6.20 -16.84
C LYS A 171 -1.00 -6.72 -17.48
N GLN A 172 -0.42 -5.95 -18.41
CA GLN A 172 0.78 -6.37 -19.11
C GLN A 172 1.98 -6.37 -18.16
N LYS A 173 2.14 -5.29 -17.38
CA LYS A 173 3.21 -5.20 -16.37
C LYS A 173 2.97 -6.09 -15.16
N ALA A 174 1.72 -6.41 -14.84
CA ALA A 174 1.40 -7.30 -13.73
C ALA A 174 2.06 -8.68 -13.86
N GLU A 175 2.19 -9.20 -15.09
CA GLU A 175 2.91 -10.45 -15.34
C GLU A 175 4.39 -10.32 -14.98
N GLU A 176 5.05 -9.23 -15.37
CA GLU A 176 6.45 -8.95 -15.02
C GLU A 176 6.65 -8.85 -13.51
N TRP A 177 5.76 -8.16 -12.79
CA TRP A 177 5.83 -8.02 -11.33
C TRP A 177 5.64 -9.34 -10.60
N LEU A 178 4.73 -10.18 -11.09
CA LEU A 178 4.48 -11.51 -10.52
C LEU A 178 5.63 -12.47 -10.82
N ASN A 179 6.23 -12.40 -12.01
CA ASN A 179 7.42 -13.17 -12.36
C ASN A 179 8.59 -12.82 -11.45
N PHE A 180 8.85 -11.52 -11.26
CA PHE A 180 9.81 -11.03 -10.28
C PHE A 180 9.49 -11.57 -8.89
N THR A 181 8.26 -11.40 -8.41
CA THR A 181 7.85 -11.85 -7.08
C THR A 181 8.07 -13.36 -6.87
N CYS A 182 7.66 -14.20 -7.82
CA CYS A 182 7.83 -15.66 -7.71
C CYS A 182 9.30 -16.09 -7.69
N SER A 183 10.19 -15.34 -8.36
CA SER A 183 11.64 -15.57 -8.28
C SER A 183 12.28 -15.15 -6.96
N GLN A 184 11.61 -14.29 -6.18
CA GLN A 184 12.14 -13.77 -4.91
C GLN A 184 11.66 -14.55 -3.70
N ILE A 185 10.47 -15.16 -3.76
CA ILE A 185 9.97 -16.01 -2.68
C ILE A 185 10.69 -17.37 -2.67
N PRO A 186 10.80 -18.06 -1.53
CA PRO A 186 11.41 -19.39 -1.47
C PRO A 186 10.73 -20.36 -2.47
N HIS A 187 11.51 -21.12 -3.20
CA HIS A 187 11.05 -22.09 -4.19
C HIS A 187 12.04 -23.25 -4.33
N ASP A 188 11.58 -24.35 -4.91
CA ASP A 188 12.40 -25.51 -5.32
C ASP A 188 13.19 -26.21 -4.19
N GLY A 189 12.63 -26.24 -2.97
CA GLY A 189 13.19 -27.05 -1.88
C GLY A 189 12.28 -27.18 -0.63
N GLY A 190 12.38 -28.28 0.10
CA GLY A 190 11.69 -28.48 1.39
C GLY A 190 10.19 -28.13 1.36
N ASN A 191 9.74 -27.33 2.33
CA ASN A 191 8.40 -26.72 2.38
C ASN A 191 8.36 -25.43 1.54
N SER A 192 8.46 -25.57 0.22
CA SER A 192 8.20 -24.46 -0.71
C SER A 192 7.50 -24.93 -1.98
N ALA A 193 6.93 -23.99 -2.72
CA ALA A 193 6.24 -24.29 -3.97
C ALA A 193 7.22 -24.67 -5.10
N THR A 194 6.78 -25.60 -5.96
CA THR A 194 7.50 -25.99 -7.18
C THR A 194 7.31 -24.95 -8.31
N PRO A 195 8.08 -25.02 -9.42
CA PRO A 195 7.95 -24.06 -10.51
C PRO A 195 6.57 -24.14 -11.18
N GLU A 196 6.01 -25.35 -11.24
CA GLU A 196 4.66 -25.60 -11.78
C GLU A 196 3.58 -24.99 -10.88
N GLN A 197 3.71 -25.11 -9.55
CA GLN A 197 2.77 -24.51 -8.59
C GLN A 197 2.83 -22.98 -8.62
N LEU A 198 4.02 -22.41 -8.79
CA LEU A 198 4.19 -20.96 -8.97
C LEU A 198 3.65 -20.48 -10.32
N LEU A 199 3.76 -21.29 -11.37
CA LEU A 199 3.11 -21.01 -12.65
C LEU A 199 1.57 -21.00 -12.51
N ASP A 200 0.99 -22.03 -11.89
CA ASP A 200 -0.46 -22.08 -11.63
C ASP A 200 -0.95 -20.87 -10.83
N PHE A 201 -0.22 -20.52 -9.75
CA PHE A 201 -0.51 -19.33 -8.95
C PHE A 201 -0.55 -18.07 -9.80
N ARG A 202 0.49 -17.81 -10.63
CA ARG A 202 0.55 -16.64 -11.51
C ARG A 202 -0.62 -16.63 -12.50
N THR A 203 -0.91 -17.75 -13.14
CA THR A 203 -2.02 -17.86 -14.11
C THR A 203 -3.37 -17.55 -13.45
N ARG A 204 -3.62 -18.07 -12.25
CA ARG A 204 -4.86 -17.80 -11.49
C ARG A 204 -4.97 -16.34 -11.08
N VAL A 205 -3.87 -15.73 -10.64
CA VAL A 205 -3.85 -14.31 -10.24
C VAL A 205 -4.06 -13.39 -11.45
N LEU A 206 -3.39 -13.63 -12.57
CA LEU A 206 -3.52 -12.80 -13.79
C LEU A 206 -4.90 -12.91 -14.45
N SER A 207 -5.56 -14.06 -14.30
CA SER A 207 -6.92 -14.29 -14.80
C SER A 207 -8.02 -13.88 -13.82
N ALA A 208 -7.67 -13.38 -12.63
CA ALA A 208 -8.62 -12.98 -11.61
C ALA A 208 -9.60 -11.92 -12.12
N VAL A 209 -10.89 -12.14 -11.85
CA VAL A 209 -11.98 -11.19 -12.16
C VAL A 209 -12.38 -10.42 -10.92
N ARG A 210 -12.13 -10.99 -9.74
CA ARG A 210 -12.42 -10.38 -8.43
C ARG A 210 -11.23 -10.56 -7.50
N SER A 211 -11.08 -9.68 -6.50
CA SER A 211 -10.07 -9.82 -5.45
C SER A 211 -10.19 -11.16 -4.70
N TYR A 212 -11.39 -11.71 -4.60
CA TYR A 212 -11.63 -13.03 -4.01
C TYR A 212 -10.87 -14.16 -4.74
N ASP A 213 -10.71 -14.09 -6.06
CA ASP A 213 -9.96 -15.09 -6.82
C ASP A 213 -8.47 -15.09 -6.41
N VAL A 214 -7.93 -13.89 -6.14
CA VAL A 214 -6.56 -13.70 -5.63
C VAL A 214 -6.43 -14.25 -4.20
N ILE A 215 -7.44 -14.05 -3.34
CA ILE A 215 -7.46 -14.64 -1.99
C ILE A 215 -7.37 -16.16 -2.06
N LEU A 216 -8.15 -16.79 -2.95
CA LEU A 216 -8.11 -18.24 -3.12
C LEU A 216 -6.75 -18.73 -3.62
N ALA A 217 -6.15 -18.04 -4.59
CA ALA A 217 -4.83 -18.36 -5.11
C ALA A 217 -3.75 -18.26 -4.01
N LEU A 218 -3.75 -17.18 -3.21
CA LEU A 218 -2.84 -17.02 -2.08
C LEU A 218 -3.03 -18.10 -1.02
N ARG A 219 -4.28 -18.45 -0.69
CA ARG A 219 -4.59 -19.49 0.30
C ARG A 219 -4.09 -20.86 -0.15
N ASP A 220 -4.23 -21.18 -1.44
CA ASP A 220 -3.75 -22.45 -1.98
C ASP A 220 -2.23 -22.47 -2.03
N LEU A 221 -1.58 -21.40 -2.47
CA LEU A 221 -0.12 -21.27 -2.48
C LEU A 221 0.47 -21.41 -1.08
N ARG A 222 -0.16 -20.80 -0.06
CA ARG A 222 0.30 -20.85 1.33
C ARG A 222 0.47 -22.27 1.88
N LYS A 223 -0.30 -23.25 1.38
CA LYS A 223 -0.22 -24.65 1.82
C LYS A 223 1.15 -25.29 1.55
N PHE A 224 1.90 -24.77 0.58
CA PHE A 224 3.23 -25.29 0.24
C PHE A 224 4.34 -24.71 1.12
N TYR A 225 4.03 -23.70 1.94
CA TYR A 225 4.97 -23.00 2.83
C TYR A 225 4.67 -23.21 4.32
N ALA A 226 3.69 -24.06 4.63
CA ALA A 226 3.27 -24.38 5.99
C ALA A 226 4.06 -25.57 6.57
#